data_AF-A0A8X8ZKQ6-F1
#
_entry.id   AF-A0A8X8ZKQ6-F1
#
_cell.length_a   1.000
_cell.length_b   1.000
_cell.length_c   1.000
_cell.angle_alpha   90.00
_cell.angle_beta   90.00
_cell.angle_gamma   90.00
#
_symmetry.space_group_name_H-M   'P 1'
#
loop_
_entity.id
_entity.type
_entity.pdbx_description
1 polymer ?
#
loop_
_entity_poly.entity_id
_entity_poly.type
_entity_poly.pdbx_seq_one_letter_code
_entity_poly.pdbx_strand_id
1 'polypeptide(L)'
;MLSIISVKGKCLEREGVGMKDRRRPISDAHAIARLEGYKAPEQNEVKRLSQKADVYSFGVVVLEVLTGREGADLPRWVQSVVRDEWTAEVFDQELLRYKNIEEEMVSMLHVAMACVVELPEKRPTMAQVVKMIEDIRVEVSPLGEDYDDSRNSLSPSLPTTEDAF
;
A
#
# COMPACT_ATOMS: atom_id res chain seq x y z
N MET A 1 -13.17 -1.11 0.85
CA MET A 1 -11.87 -1.81 0.79
C MET A 1 -12.13 -3.25 0.37
N LEU A 2 -12.33 -3.47 -0.93
CA LEU A 2 -12.54 -4.80 -1.52
C LEU A 2 -11.19 -5.52 -1.55
N SER A 3 -11.15 -6.75 -1.04
CA SER A 3 -9.97 -7.59 -0.97
C SER A 3 -9.21 -7.56 -2.30
N ILE A 4 -7.95 -7.13 -2.27
CA ILE A 4 -7.05 -6.97 -3.42
C ILE A 4 -6.94 -8.29 -4.21
N ILE A 5 -7.19 -9.41 -3.54
CA ILE A 5 -7.16 -10.77 -4.11
C ILE A 5 -8.54 -11.21 -4.69
N SER A 6 -9.66 -10.72 -4.15
CA SER A 6 -11.00 -11.24 -4.51
C SER A 6 -11.59 -10.66 -5.80
N VAL A 7 -11.13 -9.49 -6.26
CA VAL A 7 -11.64 -8.89 -7.50
C VAL A 7 -11.29 -9.74 -8.73
N LYS A 8 -10.22 -10.54 -8.70
CA LYS A 8 -9.85 -11.45 -9.82
C LYS A 8 -10.45 -12.85 -9.73
N GLY A 9 -10.80 -13.33 -8.53
CA GLY A 9 -11.45 -14.63 -8.35
C GLY A 9 -12.84 -14.72 -8.99
N LYS A 10 -13.53 -13.58 -9.16
CA LYS A 10 -14.81 -13.49 -9.89
C LYS A 10 -14.66 -13.17 -11.39
N CYS A 11 -13.48 -12.74 -11.85
CA CYS A 11 -13.25 -12.39 -13.25
C CYS A 11 -12.81 -13.58 -14.13
N LEU A 12 -12.54 -14.76 -13.56
CA LEU A 12 -12.14 -15.94 -14.34
C LEU A 12 -13.32 -16.68 -15.02
N GLU A 13 -14.56 -16.21 -14.85
CA GLU A 13 -15.73 -16.72 -15.59
C GLU A 13 -16.23 -15.65 -16.56
N ARG A 14 -15.48 -15.41 -17.64
CA ARG A 14 -16.00 -14.88 -18.93
C ARG A 14 -14.88 -14.88 -19.96
N GLU A 15 -14.84 -15.93 -20.77
CA GLU A 15 -14.19 -15.87 -22.08
C GLU A 15 -14.99 -14.95 -23.02
N GLY A 16 -14.30 -14.13 -23.81
CA GLY A 16 -14.93 -13.45 -24.94
C GLY A 16 -14.18 -12.24 -25.50
N VAL A 17 -13.54 -12.46 -26.64
CA VAL A 17 -13.10 -11.48 -27.66
C VAL A 17 -11.73 -10.82 -27.46
N GLY A 18 -10.85 -11.08 -28.42
CA GLY A 18 -9.45 -10.71 -28.43
C GLY A 18 -9.11 -9.34 -28.99
N MET A 19 -7.92 -8.89 -28.61
CA MET A 19 -7.11 -7.87 -29.26
C MET A 19 -5.64 -8.24 -28.99
N LYS A 20 -4.83 -8.33 -30.05
CA LYS A 20 -3.39 -8.63 -29.96
C LYS A 20 -2.66 -7.45 -29.32
N ASP A 21 -2.37 -7.53 -28.02
CA ASP A 21 -1.42 -6.63 -27.36
C ASP A 21 0.01 -7.16 -27.52
N ARG A 22 0.94 -6.28 -27.90
CA ARG A 22 2.36 -6.58 -28.17
C ARG A 22 3.21 -6.42 -26.90
N ARG A 23 2.68 -6.81 -25.75
CA ARG A 23 3.47 -6.99 -24.53
C ARG A 23 3.83 -8.47 -24.40
N ARG A 24 5.06 -8.77 -24.02
CA ARG A 24 5.51 -10.15 -23.77
C ARG A 24 4.44 -10.84 -22.90
N PRO A 25 3.87 -11.99 -23.31
CA PRO A 25 2.82 -12.63 -22.53
C PRO A 25 3.43 -13.01 -21.18
N ILE A 26 3.01 -12.31 -20.13
CA ILE A 26 3.18 -12.80 -18.77
C ILE A 26 2.38 -14.10 -18.76
N SER A 27 3.07 -15.24 -18.78
CA SER A 27 2.36 -16.51 -18.77
C SER A 27 1.48 -16.56 -17.53
N ASP A 28 0.29 -17.16 -17.66
CA ASP A 28 -0.66 -17.26 -16.55
C ASP A 28 0.00 -17.89 -15.32
N ALA A 29 0.96 -18.80 -15.53
CA ALA A 29 1.80 -19.39 -14.48
C ALA A 29 2.64 -18.36 -13.70
N HIS A 30 3.28 -17.38 -14.36
CA HIS A 30 4.03 -16.33 -13.67
C HIS A 30 3.11 -15.38 -12.92
N ALA A 31 1.94 -15.05 -13.48
CA ALA A 31 0.97 -14.21 -12.78
C ALA A 31 0.40 -14.92 -11.53
N ILE A 32 0.14 -16.22 -11.62
CA ILE A 32 -0.33 -17.06 -10.51
C ILE A 32 0.75 -17.18 -9.42
N ALA A 33 1.99 -17.50 -9.79
CA ALA A 33 3.09 -17.63 -8.81
C ALA A 33 3.35 -16.34 -8.05
N ARG A 34 3.16 -15.18 -8.69
CA ARG A 34 3.26 -13.88 -8.01
C ARG A 34 2.12 -13.66 -7.04
N LEU A 35 0.89 -13.98 -7.44
CA LEU A 35 -0.29 -13.88 -6.57
C LEU A 35 -0.16 -14.75 -5.32
N GLU A 36 0.50 -15.91 -5.42
CA GLU A 36 0.80 -16.76 -4.26
C GLU A 36 1.74 -16.08 -3.25
N GLY A 37 2.64 -15.22 -3.70
CA GLY A 37 3.56 -14.49 -2.81
C GLY A 37 2.90 -13.42 -1.94
N TYR A 38 1.75 -12.88 -2.34
CA TYR A 38 1.00 -11.90 -1.53
C TYR A 38 -0.01 -12.56 -0.58
N LYS A 39 -0.16 -13.89 -0.66
CA LYS A 39 -1.18 -14.62 0.07
C LYS A 39 -0.75 -14.86 1.51
N ALA A 40 -1.64 -14.58 2.45
CA ALA A 40 -1.35 -14.80 3.86
C ALA A 40 -1.24 -16.30 4.17
N PRO A 41 -0.34 -16.72 5.07
CA PRO A 41 -0.02 -18.13 5.30
C PRO A 41 -1.24 -18.97 5.71
N GLU A 42 -2.17 -18.40 6.47
CA GLU A 42 -3.41 -19.07 6.90
C GLU A 42 -4.35 -19.40 5.73
N GLN A 43 -4.20 -18.71 4.61
CA GLN A 43 -5.05 -18.92 3.43
C GLN A 43 -4.65 -20.17 2.63
N ASN A 44 -3.52 -20.80 2.96
CA ASN A 44 -3.08 -22.05 2.32
C ASN A 44 -3.86 -23.26 2.83
N GLU A 45 -4.24 -23.25 4.12
CA GLU A 45 -5.07 -24.30 4.71
C GLU A 45 -6.56 -23.99 4.57
N VAL A 46 -6.95 -22.72 4.69
CA VAL A 46 -8.35 -22.30 4.69
C VAL A 46 -8.54 -21.16 3.67
N LYS A 47 -9.25 -21.41 2.57
CA LYS A 47 -9.56 -20.40 1.52
C LYS A 47 -10.56 -19.32 1.99
N ARG A 48 -10.44 -18.82 3.22
CA ARG A 48 -11.29 -17.76 3.77
C ARG A 48 -10.70 -16.39 3.46
N LEU A 49 -11.57 -15.49 3.00
CA LEU A 49 -11.28 -14.07 2.90
C LEU A 49 -11.31 -13.48 4.31
N SER A 50 -10.30 -12.68 4.65
CA SER A 50 -10.24 -11.99 5.94
C SER A 50 -9.58 -10.63 5.78
N GLN A 51 -10.00 -9.66 6.58
CA GLN A 51 -9.33 -8.35 6.63
C GLN A 51 -7.86 -8.47 7.05
N LYS A 52 -7.52 -9.47 7.87
CA LYS A 52 -6.15 -9.74 8.30
C LYS A 52 -5.28 -10.30 7.18
N ALA A 53 -5.85 -11.05 6.25
CA ALA A 53 -5.16 -11.47 5.05
C ALA A 53 -4.89 -10.28 4.12
N ASP A 54 -5.86 -9.36 3.97
CA ASP A 54 -5.66 -8.13 3.20
C ASP A 54 -4.54 -7.25 3.80
N VAL A 55 -4.44 -7.17 5.14
CA VAL A 55 -3.31 -6.51 5.84
C VAL A 55 -1.97 -7.15 5.50
N TYR A 56 -1.90 -8.49 5.49
CA TYR A 56 -0.68 -9.21 5.13
C TYR A 56 -0.25 -8.90 3.70
N SER A 57 -1.17 -9.00 2.74
CA SER A 57 -0.91 -8.70 1.33
C SER A 57 -0.44 -7.26 1.13
N PHE A 58 -1.04 -6.31 1.86
CA PHE A 58 -0.58 -4.92 1.88
C PHE A 58 0.88 -4.82 2.36
N GLY A 59 1.22 -5.49 3.46
CA GLY A 59 2.59 -5.52 3.97
C GLY A 59 3.59 -6.07 2.95
N VAL A 60 3.26 -7.15 2.23
CA VAL A 60 4.11 -7.71 1.17
C VAL A 60 4.34 -6.69 0.04
N VAL A 61 3.30 -5.96 -0.39
CA VAL A 61 3.43 -4.91 -1.40
C VAL A 61 4.34 -3.78 -0.92
N VAL A 62 4.23 -3.35 0.33
CA VAL A 62 5.12 -2.32 0.88
C VAL A 62 6.58 -2.82 0.91
N LEU A 63 6.81 -4.08 1.30
CA LEU A 63 8.15 -4.67 1.26
C LEU A 63 8.72 -4.73 -0.17
N GLU A 64 7.91 -5.07 -1.17
CA GLU A 64 8.32 -5.08 -2.57
C GLU A 64 8.75 -3.69 -3.03
N VAL A 65 7.99 -2.66 -2.68
CA VAL A 65 8.33 -1.26 -3.00
C VAL A 65 9.63 -0.82 -2.31
N LEU A 66 9.81 -1.15 -1.02
CA LEU A 66 11.00 -0.75 -0.28
C LEU A 66 12.27 -1.46 -0.76
N THR A 67 12.15 -2.72 -1.18
CA THR A 67 13.30 -3.58 -1.52
C THR A 67 13.61 -3.64 -3.02
N GLY A 68 12.66 -3.28 -3.88
CA GLY A 68 12.75 -3.51 -5.33
C GLY A 68 12.71 -5.00 -5.70
N ARG A 69 12.31 -5.87 -4.76
CA ARG A 69 12.37 -7.32 -4.92
C ARG A 69 10.99 -7.95 -4.90
N GLU A 70 10.84 -8.96 -5.75
CA GLU A 70 9.61 -9.71 -5.92
C GLU A 70 9.83 -11.15 -5.43
N GLY A 71 8.79 -11.78 -4.89
CA GLY A 71 8.82 -13.22 -4.59
C GLY A 71 8.12 -13.62 -3.31
N ALA A 72 7.71 -14.90 -3.25
CA ALA A 72 6.94 -15.44 -2.14
C ALA A 72 7.70 -15.51 -0.80
N ASP A 73 9.03 -15.56 -0.83
CA ASP A 73 9.86 -15.62 0.38
C ASP A 73 10.33 -14.25 0.87
N LEU A 74 9.83 -13.15 0.28
CA LEU A 74 10.27 -11.79 0.62
C LEU A 74 10.14 -11.46 2.12
N PRO A 75 9.01 -11.74 2.81
CA PRO A 75 8.90 -11.47 4.24
C PRO A 75 9.95 -12.21 5.09
N ARG A 76 10.26 -13.47 4.73
CA ARG A 76 11.25 -14.29 5.44
C ARG A 76 12.67 -13.77 5.25
N TRP A 77 13.00 -13.38 4.02
CA TRP A 77 14.29 -12.77 3.74
C TRP A 77 14.48 -11.45 4.48
N VAL A 78 13.50 -10.54 4.41
CA VAL A 78 13.56 -9.26 5.13
C VAL A 78 13.70 -9.48 6.63
N GLN A 79 12.95 -10.41 7.22
CA GLN A 79 13.07 -10.74 8.64
C GLN A 79 14.47 -11.24 9.02
N SER A 80 15.15 -11.96 8.12
CA SER A 80 16.53 -12.38 8.35
C SER A 80 17.48 -11.20 8.37
N VAL A 81 17.37 -10.29 7.40
CA VAL A 81 18.28 -9.14 7.26
C VAL A 81 18.07 -8.12 8.38
N VAL A 82 16.82 -7.86 8.75
CA VAL A 82 16.49 -6.93 9.86
C VAL A 82 17.05 -7.45 11.20
N ARG A 83 17.07 -8.77 11.41
CA ARG A 83 17.65 -9.37 12.63
C ARG A 83 19.17 -9.21 12.72
N ASP A 84 19.85 -9.09 11.59
CA ASP A 84 21.30 -8.97 11.52
C ASP A 84 21.78 -7.52 11.70
N GLU A 85 20.87 -6.56 11.95
CA GLU A 85 21.09 -5.10 12.14
C GLU A 85 21.45 -4.31 10.86
N TRP A 86 21.27 -4.87 9.67
CA TRP A 86 21.57 -4.20 8.38
C TRP A 86 20.28 -3.70 7.69
N THR A 87 19.67 -2.62 8.17
CA THR A 87 18.44 -2.09 7.53
C THR A 87 18.71 -1.38 6.21
N ALA A 88 19.90 -0.80 6.02
CA ALA A 88 20.24 -0.05 4.81
C ALA A 88 20.38 -0.92 3.55
N GLU A 89 20.83 -2.17 3.68
CA GLU A 89 20.98 -3.11 2.54
C GLU A 89 19.65 -3.69 2.06
N VAL A 90 18.58 -3.51 2.85
CA VAL A 90 17.24 -3.96 2.48
C VAL A 90 16.64 -3.06 1.40
N PHE A 91 17.06 -1.79 1.33
CA PHE A 91 16.41 -0.81 0.48
C PHE A 91 16.90 -0.85 -0.98
N ASP A 92 15.97 -0.59 -1.89
CA ASP A 92 16.28 -0.39 -3.31
C ASP A 92 17.29 0.76 -3.48
N GLN A 93 18.33 0.54 -4.28
CA GLN A 93 19.38 1.54 -4.56
C GLN A 93 18.83 2.81 -5.21
N GLU A 94 17.71 2.75 -5.93
CA GLU A 94 17.04 3.94 -6.47
C GLU A 94 16.43 4.81 -5.37
N LEU A 95 15.92 4.20 -4.29
CA LEU A 95 15.38 4.93 -3.14
C LEU A 95 16.48 5.62 -2.33
N LEU A 96 17.66 4.98 -2.21
CA LEU A 96 18.83 5.56 -1.52
C LEU A 96 19.40 6.81 -2.21
N ARG A 97 18.93 7.18 -3.41
CA ARG A 97 19.30 8.44 -4.08
C ARG A 97 18.62 9.65 -3.45
N TYR A 98 17.47 9.45 -2.79
CA TYR A 98 16.76 10.50 -2.08
C TYR A 98 17.38 10.67 -0.69
N LYS A 99 17.93 11.85 -0.43
CA LYS A 99 18.55 12.17 0.85
C LYS A 99 17.47 12.53 1.87
N ASN A 100 17.76 12.27 3.14
CA ASN A 100 16.96 12.68 4.29
C ASN A 100 15.58 12.00 4.39
N ILE A 101 15.41 10.81 3.80
CA ILE A 101 14.18 10.00 3.94
C ILE A 101 14.45 8.62 4.57
N GLU A 102 15.68 8.36 5.00
CA GLU A 102 16.10 7.04 5.50
C GLU A 102 15.33 6.64 6.77
N GLU A 103 15.07 7.59 7.67
CA GLU A 103 14.34 7.34 8.91
C GLU A 103 12.86 6.99 8.64
N GLU A 104 12.25 7.66 7.68
CA GLU A 104 10.89 7.42 7.20
C GLU A 104 10.78 6.07 6.49
N MET A 105 11.79 5.71 5.69
CA MET A 105 11.88 4.40 5.04
C MET A 105 12.02 3.26 6.06
N VAL A 106 12.83 3.45 7.11
CA VAL A 106 12.96 2.49 8.22
C VAL A 106 11.65 2.39 9.00
N SER A 107 10.98 3.51 9.25
CA SER A 107 9.65 3.52 9.87
C SER A 107 8.61 2.76 9.05
N MET A 108 8.61 2.95 7.73
CA MET A 108 7.74 2.23 6.79
C MET A 108 8.05 0.73 6.76
N LEU A 109 9.35 0.35 6.82
CA LEU A 109 9.77 -1.04 6.93
C LEU A 109 9.21 -1.71 8.18
N HIS A 110 9.23 -1.04 9.33
CA HIS A 110 8.65 -1.56 10.56
C HIS A 110 7.13 -1.76 10.45
N VAL A 111 6.42 -0.81 9.83
CA VAL A 111 4.98 -0.96 9.55
C VAL A 111 4.71 -2.18 8.67
N ALA A 112 5.49 -2.36 7.61
CA ALA A 112 5.37 -3.51 6.72
C ALA A 112 5.62 -4.83 7.46
N MET A 113 6.67 -4.90 8.30
CA MET A 113 6.99 -6.06 9.12
C MET A 113 5.88 -6.42 10.11
N ALA A 114 5.23 -5.43 10.71
CA ALA A 114 4.06 -5.66 11.57
C ALA A 114 2.85 -6.24 10.80
N CYS A 115 2.70 -5.88 9.52
CA CYS A 115 1.63 -6.36 8.66
C CYS A 115 1.82 -7.81 8.20
N VAL A 116 3.07 -8.25 7.98
CA VAL A 116 3.40 -9.59 7.45
C VAL A 116 3.65 -10.66 8.52
N VAL A 117 3.23 -10.42 9.76
CA VAL A 117 3.33 -11.40 10.85
C VAL A 117 2.53 -12.66 10.52
N GLU A 118 3.08 -13.85 10.77
CA GLU A 118 2.43 -15.13 10.44
C GLU A 118 1.06 -15.28 11.11
N LEU A 119 0.96 -14.92 12.38
CA LEU A 119 -0.28 -15.00 13.17
C LEU A 119 -1.25 -13.83 12.85
N PRO A 120 -2.44 -14.07 12.28
CA PRO A 120 -3.38 -13.03 11.85
C PRO A 120 -3.83 -12.10 12.98
N GLU A 121 -3.98 -12.61 14.19
CA GLU A 121 -4.40 -11.88 15.38
C GLU A 121 -3.35 -10.87 15.87
N LYS A 122 -2.07 -11.09 15.55
CA LYS A 122 -0.97 -10.17 15.90
C LYS A 122 -0.80 -9.04 14.89
N ARG A 123 -1.34 -9.18 13.68
CA ARG A 123 -1.30 -8.12 12.68
C ARG A 123 -2.12 -6.93 13.16
N PRO A 124 -1.76 -5.68 12.83
CA PRO A 124 -2.62 -4.53 13.08
C PRO A 124 -3.94 -4.62 12.30
N THR A 125 -4.90 -3.76 12.65
CA THR A 125 -6.05 -3.46 11.79
C THR A 125 -5.63 -2.46 10.71
N MET A 126 -6.31 -2.42 9.56
CA MET A 126 -5.99 -1.42 8.54
C MET A 126 -6.10 0.03 9.05
N ALA A 127 -7.01 0.32 9.98
CA ALA A 127 -7.10 1.63 10.62
C ALA A 127 -5.85 1.96 11.44
N GLN A 128 -5.29 0.98 12.16
CA GLN A 128 -4.02 1.15 12.86
C GLN A 128 -2.86 1.31 11.87
N VAL A 129 -2.85 0.58 10.76
CA VAL A 129 -1.84 0.73 9.70
C VAL A 129 -1.83 2.15 9.15
N VAL A 130 -2.99 2.69 8.80
CA VAL A 130 -3.10 4.08 8.32
C VAL A 130 -2.55 5.05 9.36
N LYS A 131 -2.94 4.90 10.63
CA LYS A 131 -2.43 5.76 11.70
C LYS A 131 -0.91 5.67 11.84
N MET A 132 -0.34 4.47 11.84
CA MET A 132 1.12 4.28 11.91
C MET A 132 1.83 4.95 10.74
N ILE A 133 1.22 4.95 9.55
CA ILE A 133 1.79 5.62 8.36
C ILE A 133 1.67 7.14 8.47
N GLU A 134 0.54 7.67 8.95
CA GLU A 134 0.34 9.11 9.18
C GLU A 134 1.30 9.67 10.23
N ASP A 135 1.68 8.86 11.21
CA ASP A 135 2.65 9.21 12.25
C ASP A 135 4.10 9.30 11.70
N ILE A 136 4.36 8.79 10.48
CA ILE A 136 5.66 8.94 9.79
C ILE A 136 5.72 10.36 9.21
N ARG A 137 6.39 11.26 9.93
CA ARG A 137 6.59 12.65 9.50
C ARG A 137 7.55 12.67 8.33
N VAL A 138 7.07 12.94 7.13
CA VAL A 138 7.92 13.35 6.01
C VAL A 138 8.04 14.87 6.12
N GLU A 139 9.20 15.39 6.49
CA GLU A 139 9.48 16.82 6.36
C GLU A 139 9.59 17.10 4.84
N VAL A 140 8.45 17.25 4.18
CA VAL A 140 8.38 17.60 2.76
C VAL A 140 9.01 18.99 2.65
N SER A 141 10.26 19.05 2.19
CA SER A 141 10.87 20.32 1.81
C SER A 141 9.92 21.00 0.84
N PRO A 142 9.40 22.20 1.15
CA PRO A 142 8.34 22.81 0.37
C PRO A 142 8.89 23.22 -0.98
N LEU A 143 8.69 22.37 -1.99
CA LEU A 143 8.78 22.80 -3.37
C LEU A 143 7.47 23.55 -3.66
N GLY A 144 7.61 24.86 -3.84
CA GLY A 144 6.55 25.85 -3.77
C GLY A 144 5.34 25.58 -4.66
N GLU A 145 4.17 25.68 -4.04
CA GLU A 145 2.90 25.90 -4.71
C GLU A 145 2.43 27.31 -4.33
N ASP A 146 2.87 28.31 -5.12
CA ASP A 146 2.23 29.62 -5.15
C ASP A 146 0.98 29.46 -6.02
N TYR A 147 -0.16 29.13 -5.39
CA TYR A 147 -1.47 29.11 -6.03
C TYR A 147 -2.50 29.86 -5.16
N ASP A 148 -2.66 31.12 -5.54
CA ASP A 148 -3.89 31.92 -5.69
C ASP A 148 -4.77 32.23 -4.47
N ASP A 149 -5.04 33.52 -4.25
CA ASP A 149 -6.41 33.94 -3.93
C ASP A 149 -6.67 35.40 -4.34
N SER A 150 -7.22 35.62 -5.53
CA SER A 150 -7.89 36.87 -5.86
C SER A 150 -9.24 36.61 -6.52
N ARG A 151 -10.18 36.01 -5.78
CA ARG A 151 -11.62 36.13 -6.10
C ARG A 151 -12.52 36.15 -4.85
N ASN A 152 -12.42 37.19 -4.04
CA ASN A 152 -13.49 37.49 -3.08
C ASN A 152 -14.57 38.36 -3.77
N SER A 153 -15.55 37.69 -4.38
CA SER A 153 -16.77 38.33 -4.90
C SER A 153 -17.75 38.53 -3.73
N LEU A 154 -17.98 39.79 -3.37
CA LEU A 154 -18.98 40.21 -2.39
C LEU A 154 -20.39 39.98 -2.95
N SER A 155 -21.26 39.35 -2.17
CA SER A 155 -22.70 39.60 -2.22
C SER A 155 -23.29 39.48 -0.81
N PRO A 156 -23.90 40.54 -0.24
CA PRO A 156 -24.57 40.50 1.06
C PRO A 156 -25.97 39.88 0.96
N SER A 157 -26.34 39.08 1.96
CA SER A 157 -27.68 38.54 2.16
C SER A 157 -28.67 39.60 2.67
N LEU A 158 -29.87 39.64 2.08
CA LEU A 158 -31.04 40.35 2.63
C LEU A 158 -31.62 39.59 3.83
N PRO A 159 -31.96 40.25 4.94
CA PRO A 159 -32.96 39.79 5.88
C PRO A 159 -34.35 40.31 5.51
N THR A 160 -35.32 39.40 5.54
CA THR A 160 -36.77 39.65 5.54
C THR A 160 -37.26 40.08 6.93
N THR A 161 -38.44 40.72 6.92
CA THR A 161 -39.38 41.12 8.00
C THR A 161 -39.33 42.60 8.38
N GLU A 162 -40.41 43.34 8.65
CA GLU A 162 -41.88 43.22 8.58
C GLU A 162 -42.41 44.67 8.82
N ASP A 163 -43.59 44.99 8.28
CA ASP A 163 -44.59 46.00 8.71
C ASP A 163 -44.22 47.49 9.00
N ALA A 164 -44.91 48.42 8.33
CA ALA A 164 -45.99 49.24 8.92
C ALA A 164 -46.30 50.55 8.13
N PHE A 165 -47.61 50.82 8.01
CA PHE A 165 -48.34 52.02 7.55
C PHE A 165 -48.56 52.25 6.04
#